data_AF-A0A3A4WHH9-F1
#
_entry.id   AF-A0A3A4WHH9-F1
#
_cell.length_a   1.000
_cell.length_b   1.000
_cell.length_c   1.000
_cell.angle_alpha   90.00
_cell.angle_beta   90.00
_cell.angle_gamma   90.00
#
_symmetry.space_group_name_H-M   'P 1'
#
loop_
_entity.id
_entity.type
_entity.pdbx_description
1 polymer ?
#
loop_
_entity_poly.entity_id
_entity_poly.type
_entity_poly.pdbx_seq_one_letter_code
_entity_poly.pdbx_strand_id
1 'polypeptide(L)'
;MSKVGRQDAVLLWRSLSEQSWAGLREAVREHTHRIEWIDETLADIIVKESRELEEAGQAFPSGPEELAEVLGPRLAGKDSAA
;
A
#
# COMPACT_ATOMS: atom_id res chain seq x y z
N MET A 1 -3.06 -1.15 -15.78
CA MET A 1 -3.57 -0.08 -14.90
C MET A 1 -4.12 -0.73 -13.64
N SER A 2 -3.26 -0.96 -12.65
CA SER A 2 -3.64 -1.59 -11.38
C SER A 2 -4.07 -0.49 -10.42
N LYS A 3 -5.36 -0.16 -10.41
CA LYS A 3 -5.93 0.56 -9.28
C LYS A 3 -5.91 -0.40 -8.12
N VAL A 4 -5.22 -0.07 -7.02
CA VAL A 4 -5.38 -0.78 -5.75
C VAL A 4 -6.83 -0.60 -5.33
N GLY A 5 -7.65 -1.59 -5.67
CA GLY A 5 -9.06 -1.63 -5.33
C GLY A 5 -9.23 -2.05 -3.87
N ARG A 6 -10.48 -2.02 -3.40
CA ARG A 6 -10.82 -2.50 -2.06
C ARG A 6 -10.34 -3.94 -1.82
N GLN A 7 -10.39 -4.81 -2.84
CA GLN A 7 -9.90 -6.19 -2.74
C GLN A 7 -8.38 -6.27 -2.55
N ASP A 8 -7.63 -5.44 -3.24
CA ASP A 8 -6.18 -5.37 -3.16
C ASP A 8 -5.70 -4.91 -1.78
N ALA A 9 -6.38 -3.90 -1.20
CA ALA A 9 -6.13 -3.46 0.16
C ALA A 9 -6.44 -4.54 1.20
N VAL A 10 -7.51 -5.33 0.99
CA VAL A 10 -7.84 -6.49 1.85
C VAL A 10 -6.76 -7.57 1.76
N LEU A 11 -6.25 -7.85 0.56
CA LEU A 11 -5.18 -8.83 0.36
C LEU A 11 -3.86 -8.36 0.99
N LEU A 12 -3.47 -7.10 0.78
CA LEU A 12 -2.34 -6.47 1.44
C LEU A 12 -2.45 -6.55 2.95
N TRP A 13 -3.61 -6.15 3.51
CA TRP A 13 -3.87 -6.20 4.94
C TRP A 13 -3.70 -7.61 5.52
N ARG A 14 -4.19 -8.63 4.83
CA ARG A 14 -4.05 -10.03 5.26
C ARG A 14 -2.62 -10.56 5.18
N SER A 15 -1.78 -9.96 4.34
CA SER A 15 -0.35 -10.32 4.24
C SER A 15 0.53 -9.68 5.31
N LEU A 16 -0.01 -8.74 6.09
CA LEU A 16 0.75 -8.07 7.15
C LEU A 16 1.07 -9.03 8.29
N SER A 17 2.36 -9.21 8.55
CA SER A 17 2.87 -9.84 9.77
C SER A 17 2.67 -8.95 11.01
N GLU A 18 2.70 -7.63 10.80
CA GLU A 18 2.50 -6.61 11.81
C GLU A 18 1.62 -5.47 11.26
N GLN A 19 0.69 -4.97 12.08
CA GLN A 19 -0.15 -3.81 11.75
C GLN A 19 0.64 -2.51 12.00
N SER A 20 1.66 -2.29 11.18
CA SER A 20 2.53 -1.12 11.23
C SER A 20 2.91 -0.67 9.81
N TRP A 21 3.34 0.58 9.66
CA TRP A 21 3.85 1.08 8.37
C TRP A 21 5.08 0.29 7.91
N ALA A 22 5.93 -0.12 8.84
CA ALA A 22 7.07 -0.98 8.57
C ALA A 22 6.63 -2.37 8.06
N GLY A 23 5.67 -3.01 8.75
CA GLY A 23 5.11 -4.29 8.34
C GLY A 23 4.46 -4.25 6.97
N LEU A 24 3.79 -3.13 6.61
CA LEU A 24 3.29 -2.93 5.25
C LEU A 24 4.39 -2.90 4.20
N ARG A 25 5.49 -2.19 4.45
CA ARG A 25 6.63 -2.14 3.51
C ARG A 25 7.30 -3.51 3.35
N GLU A 26 7.44 -4.26 4.44
CA GLU A 26 7.98 -5.62 4.40
C GLU A 26 7.08 -6.54 3.60
N ALA A 27 5.77 -6.56 3.89
CA ALA A 27 4.80 -7.36 3.15
C ALA A 27 4.83 -7.03 1.66
N VAL A 28 4.81 -5.76 1.28
CA VAL A 28 4.88 -5.34 -0.13
C VAL A 28 6.16 -5.87 -0.79
N ARG A 29 7.33 -5.73 -0.16
CA ARG A 29 8.62 -6.21 -0.70
C ARG A 29 8.68 -7.73 -0.85
N GLU A 30 8.20 -8.48 0.15
CA GLU A 30 8.15 -9.95 0.08
C GLU A 30 7.20 -10.45 -1.00
N HIS A 31 6.14 -9.68 -1.27
CA HIS A 31 5.10 -10.02 -2.21
C HIS A 31 5.30 -9.45 -3.62
N THR A 32 6.26 -8.54 -3.84
CA THR A 32 6.56 -7.94 -5.16
C THR A 32 6.92 -8.99 -6.22
N HIS A 33 7.39 -10.17 -5.80
CA HIS A 33 7.71 -11.29 -6.70
C HIS A 33 6.74 -12.48 -6.61
N ARG A 34 5.72 -12.39 -5.74
CA ARG A 34 4.80 -13.51 -5.42
C ARG A 34 3.34 -13.21 -5.69
N ILE A 35 2.95 -11.94 -5.77
CA ILE A 35 1.57 -11.51 -5.99
C ILE A 35 1.46 -10.91 -7.39
N GLU A 36 0.73 -11.58 -8.29
CA GLU A 36 0.60 -11.24 -9.72
C GLU A 36 0.08 -9.82 -10.02
N TRP A 37 -0.52 -9.12 -9.05
CA TRP A 37 -1.16 -7.82 -9.26
C TRP A 37 -0.39 -6.61 -8.72
N ILE A 38 0.65 -6.82 -7.87
CA ILE A 38 1.56 -5.75 -7.46
C ILE A 38 2.80 -5.82 -8.35
N ASP A 39 2.85 -4.97 -9.36
CA ASP A 39 4.09 -4.76 -10.11
C ASP A 39 5.10 -3.96 -9.27
N GLU A 40 6.38 -4.00 -9.68
CA GLU A 40 7.47 -3.31 -8.98
C GLU A 40 7.22 -1.80 -8.83
N THR A 41 6.54 -1.17 -9.80
CA THR A 41 6.23 0.27 -9.75
C THR A 41 5.22 0.58 -8.66
N LEU A 42 4.15 -0.23 -8.56
CA LEU A 42 3.15 -0.08 -7.51
C LEU A 42 3.76 -0.37 -6.12
N ALA A 43 4.62 -1.38 -6.02
CA ALA A 43 5.34 -1.67 -4.78
C ALA A 43 6.18 -0.48 -4.31
N ASP A 44 6.96 0.12 -5.21
CA ASP A 44 7.79 1.30 -4.90
C ASP A 44 6.94 2.50 -4.46
N ILE A 45 5.79 2.73 -5.10
CA ILE A 45 4.87 3.79 -4.70
C ILE A 45 4.33 3.52 -3.30
N ILE A 46 3.85 2.31 -3.00
CA ILE A 46 3.32 1.97 -1.66
C ILE A 46 4.41 2.14 -0.59
N VAL A 47 5.65 1.71 -0.88
CA VAL A 47 6.80 1.87 0.04
C VAL A 47 7.10 3.34 0.29
N LYS A 48 7.07 4.18 -0.76
CA LYS A 48 7.28 5.61 -0.62
C LYS A 48 6.17 6.29 0.20
N GLU A 49 4.91 6.09 -0.18
CA GLU A 49 3.78 6.76 0.46
C GLU A 49 3.63 6.35 1.93
N SER A 50 3.83 5.06 2.26
CA SER A 50 3.78 4.58 3.64
C SER A 50 4.88 5.20 4.52
N ARG A 51 6.06 5.46 3.96
CA ARG A 51 7.14 6.15 4.68
C ARG A 51 6.82 7.62 4.92
N GLU A 52 6.29 8.32 3.92
CA GLU A 52 5.89 9.72 4.07
C GLU A 52 4.79 9.89 5.12
N LEU A 53 3.84 8.95 5.18
CA LEU A 53 2.78 8.95 6.19
C LEU A 53 3.33 8.71 7.61
N GLU A 54 4.24 7.75 7.75
CA GLU A 54 4.91 7.47 9.03
C GLU A 54 5.74 8.67 9.51
N GLU A 55 6.52 9.29 8.62
CA GLU A 55 7.32 10.49 8.92
C GLU A 55 6.43 11.70 9.28
N ALA A 56 5.22 11.77 8.72
CA ALA A 56 4.21 12.77 9.07
C ALA A 56 3.48 12.47 10.41
N GLY A 57 3.78 11.35 11.07
CA GLY A 57 3.12 10.94 12.31
C GLY A 57 1.69 10.42 12.14
N GLN A 58 1.30 10.04 10.91
CA GLN A 58 0.01 9.42 10.65
C GLN A 58 -0.05 8.06 11.36
N ALA A 59 -1.11 7.84 12.15
CA ALA A 59 -1.35 6.53 12.76
C ALA A 59 -1.55 5.46 11.67
N PHE A 60 -1.05 4.25 11.94
CA PHE A 60 -1.31 3.13 11.06
C PHE A 60 -2.83 2.83 11.02
N PRO A 61 -3.40 2.51 9.85
CA PRO A 61 -4.84 2.23 9.73
C PRO A 61 -5.28 1.07 10.63
N SER A 62 -6.52 1.15 11.12
CA SER A 62 -7.14 0.14 11.98
C SER A 62 -7.75 -1.05 11.22
N GLY A 63 -7.82 -0.97 9.89
CA GLY A 63 -8.39 -2.00 9.05
C GLY A 63 -8.12 -1.81 7.55
N PRO A 64 -8.51 -2.79 6.72
CA PRO A 64 -8.26 -2.76 5.28
C PRO A 64 -9.03 -1.65 4.55
N GLU A 65 -10.23 -1.28 5.03
CA GLU A 65 -10.98 -0.16 4.46
C GLU A 65 -10.25 1.17 4.67
N GLU A 66 -9.78 1.44 5.89
CA GLU A 66 -9.04 2.66 6.22
C GLU A 66 -7.69 2.69 5.50
N LEU A 67 -7.03 1.53 5.33
CA LEU A 67 -5.83 1.41 4.51
C LEU A 67 -6.09 1.82 3.06
N ALA A 68 -7.20 1.36 2.47
CA ALA A 68 -7.61 1.72 1.12
C ALA A 68 -7.94 3.21 0.99
N GLU A 69 -8.55 3.82 2.01
CA GLU A 69 -8.87 5.24 2.03
C GLU A 69 -7.63 6.13 2.14
N VAL A 70 -6.62 5.69 2.92
CA VAL A 70 -5.37 6.43 3.09
C VAL A 70 -4.47 6.32 1.85
N LEU A 71 -4.30 5.11 1.31
CA LEU A 71 -3.42 4.87 0.16
C LEU A 71 -4.11 5.15 -1.18
N GLY A 72 -5.40 4.82 -1.32
CA GLY A 72 -6.13 4.86 -2.58
C GLY A 72 -6.02 6.18 -3.34
N PRO A 73 -6.26 7.36 -2.72
CA PRO A 73 -6.09 8.65 -3.39
C PRO A 73 -4.65 8.94 -3.84
N ARG A 74 -3.66 8.50 -3.06
CA ARG A 74 -2.23 8.70 -3.34
C ARG A 74 -1.73 7.82 -4.49
N LEU A 75 -2.32 6.63 -4.61
CA LEU A 75 -2.07 5.70 -5.71
C LEU A 75 -2.84 6.11 -6.98
N ALA A 76 -4.06 6.65 -6.84
CA ALA A 76 -4.87 7.12 -7.97
C ALA A 76 -4.37 8.43 -8.58
N GLY A 77 -3.76 9.31 -7.78
CA GLY A 77 -3.27 10.63 -8.22
C GLY A 77 -2.03 10.57 -9.14
N LYS A 78 -1.36 9.42 -9.25
CA LYS A 78 -0.15 9.26 -10.08
C LYS A 78 -0.43 8.75 -11.51
N ASP A 79 -1.68 8.46 -11.84
CA ASP A 79 -2.14 8.19 -13.22
C ASP A 79 -2.53 9.47 -13.99
N SER A 80 -2.53 10.66 -13.34
CA SER A 80 -2.96 11.93 -13.98
C SER A 80 -1.81 12.89 -14.33
N ALA A 81 -0.57 12.41 -14.39
CA ALA A 81 0.57 13.16 -14.89
C ALA A 81 1.26 12.40 -16.04
N ALA A 82 0.53 12.17 -17.13
CA ALA A 82 1.08 11.77 -18.42
C ALA A 82 0.23 12.40 -19.54
#